data_AF-A0A4V5ZYN0-F1
#
_entry.id   AF-A0A4V5ZYN0-F1
#
_cell.length_a   1.000
_cell.length_b   1.000
_cell.length_c   1.000
_cell.angle_alpha   90.00
_cell.angle_beta   90.00
_cell.angle_gamma   90.00
#
_symmetry.space_group_name_H-M   'P 1'
#
loop_
_entity.id
_entity.type
_entity.pdbx_description
1 polymer ?
#
loop_
_entity_poly.entity_id
_entity_poly.type
_entity_poly.pdbx_seq_one_letter_code
_entity_poly.pdbx_strand_id
1 'polypeptide(L)'
;MVAFGKGIEANLGNELTPRQVQNAPQVTWEAKEGALYTLAMIDPDVPSRAYPNLSQGLHWLIVNIPGDDIGKGDVFAEQNGKVSDRSDIRRGFRIDVFAREHGLGTLVAGNFFQAQWHE
;
A
#
# COMPACT_ATOMS: atom_id res chain seq x y z
N MET A 1 6.32 1.49 10.85
CA MET A 1 7.44 1.01 10.01
C MET A 1 6.89 0.24 8.83
N VAL A 2 7.61 0.21 7.69
CA VAL A 2 7.28 -0.62 6.52
C VAL A 2 8.56 -1.31 6.03
N ALA A 3 8.69 -2.61 6.26
CA ALA A 3 9.91 -3.37 6.01
C ALA A 3 9.67 -4.57 5.07
N PHE A 4 10.39 -4.65 3.96
CA PHE A 4 10.28 -5.72 2.96
C PHE A 4 11.28 -6.87 3.18
N GLY A 5 12.22 -6.68 4.11
CA GLY A 5 13.26 -7.64 4.43
C GLY A 5 14.35 -7.00 5.27
N LYS A 6 15.40 -7.76 5.59
CA LYS A 6 16.51 -7.27 6.41
C LYS A 6 17.20 -6.08 5.73
N GLY A 7 17.08 -4.90 6.32
CA GLY A 7 17.68 -3.65 5.81
C GLY A 7 16.99 -3.07 4.57
N ILE A 8 15.80 -3.56 4.22
CA ILE A 8 15.00 -3.07 3.09
C ILE A 8 13.72 -2.49 3.66
N GLU A 9 13.63 -1.17 3.70
CA GLU A 9 12.54 -0.45 4.34
C GLU A 9 12.10 0.72 3.48
N ALA A 10 10.81 1.02 3.47
CA ALA A 10 10.32 2.27 2.93
C ALA A 10 10.66 3.39 3.92
N ASN A 11 11.23 4.47 3.42
CA ASN A 11 11.67 5.62 4.18
C ASN A 11 11.39 6.90 3.40
N LEU A 12 10.11 7.30 3.42
CA LEU A 12 9.60 8.59 2.94
C LEU A 12 10.14 9.00 1.55
N GLY A 13 10.10 8.05 0.60
CA GLY A 13 10.42 8.30 -0.81
C GLY A 13 11.77 7.80 -1.29
N ASN A 14 12.50 7.04 -0.45
CA ASN A 14 13.68 6.32 -0.88
C ASN A 14 13.38 5.38 -2.06
N GLU A 15 14.42 5.09 -2.83
CA GLU A 15 14.32 4.21 -3.98
C GLU A 15 14.56 2.75 -3.57
N LEU A 16 13.63 1.89 -3.96
CA LEU A 16 13.73 0.44 -3.82
C LEU A 16 13.54 -0.20 -5.20
N THR A 17 14.22 -1.31 -5.45
CA THR A 17 14.05 -2.05 -6.70
C THR A 17 12.74 -2.85 -6.69
N PRO A 18 12.10 -3.08 -7.85
CA PRO A 18 10.92 -3.94 -7.95
C PRO A 18 11.11 -5.33 -7.33
N ARG A 19 12.33 -5.87 -7.39
CA ARG A 19 12.70 -7.15 -6.77
C ARG A 19 12.69 -7.10 -5.24
N GLN A 20 13.15 -5.99 -4.65
CA GLN A 20 13.17 -5.82 -3.20
C GLN A 20 11.77 -5.73 -2.60
N VAL A 21 10.80 -5.19 -3.35
CA VAL A 21 9.43 -4.97 -2.89
C VAL A 21 8.43 -6.01 -3.40
N GLN A 22 8.93 -7.14 -3.91
CA GLN A 22 8.11 -8.15 -4.55
C GLN A 22 7.06 -8.78 -3.61
N ASN A 23 7.41 -8.93 -2.33
CA ASN A 23 6.56 -9.55 -1.31
C ASN A 23 5.93 -8.53 -0.38
N ALA A 24 4.86 -8.92 0.32
CA ALA A 24 4.22 -8.09 1.33
C ALA A 24 5.20 -7.64 2.42
N PRO A 25 5.27 -6.34 2.75
CA PRO A 25 6.11 -5.86 3.83
C PRO A 25 5.49 -6.23 5.19
N GLN A 26 6.34 -6.28 6.19
CA GLN A 26 5.92 -6.13 7.58
C GLN A 26 5.57 -4.66 7.82
N VAL A 27 4.37 -4.41 8.35
CA VAL A 27 3.89 -3.05 8.62
C VAL A 27 3.49 -2.94 10.08
N THR A 28 3.92 -1.85 10.71
CA THR A 28 3.57 -1.53 12.10
C THR A 28 3.22 -0.06 12.23
N TRP A 29 2.28 0.26 13.13
CA TRP A 29 1.90 1.62 13.49
C TRP A 29 1.49 1.65 14.97
N GLU A 30 1.36 2.85 15.53
CA GLU A 30 0.81 3.01 16.87
C GLU A 30 -0.72 2.83 16.82
N ALA A 31 -1.18 1.63 17.19
CA ALA A 31 -2.58 1.30 17.25
C ALA A 31 -3.19 1.69 18.60
N LYS A 32 -4.43 2.20 18.57
CA LYS A 32 -5.26 2.44 19.74
C LYS A 32 -5.95 1.13 20.13
N GLU A 33 -6.04 0.88 21.43
CA GLU A 33 -6.70 -0.31 21.96
C GLU A 33 -8.15 -0.38 21.49
N GLY A 34 -8.57 -1.57 21.01
CA GLY A 34 -9.92 -1.84 20.53
C GLY A 34 -10.31 -1.18 19.20
N ALA A 35 -9.42 -0.42 18.56
CA ALA A 35 -9.70 0.20 17.28
C ALA A 35 -9.46 -0.77 16.09
N LEU A 36 -10.23 -0.54 15.02
CA LEU A 36 -10.03 -1.19 13.73
C LEU A 36 -9.32 -0.25 12.75
N TYR A 37 -8.51 -0.83 11.87
CA TYR A 37 -7.71 -0.10 10.90
C TYR A 37 -7.93 -0.62 9.48
N THR A 38 -7.64 0.25 8.53
CA THR A 38 -7.53 -0.08 7.10
C THR A 38 -6.12 0.25 6.65
N LEU A 39 -5.49 -0.69 5.95
CA LEU A 39 -4.22 -0.50 5.27
C LEU A 39 -4.46 -0.50 3.75
N ALA A 40 -3.95 0.51 3.07
CA ALA A 40 -3.96 0.58 1.61
C ALA A 40 -2.55 0.92 1.08
N MET A 41 -2.08 0.13 0.10
CA MET A 41 -0.91 0.45 -0.71
C MET A 41 -1.37 0.83 -2.11
N ILE A 42 -1.04 2.04 -2.55
CA ILE A 42 -1.49 2.62 -3.81
C ILE A 42 -0.32 3.18 -4.62
N ASP A 43 -0.41 3.09 -5.95
CA ASP A 43 0.48 3.75 -6.90
C ASP A 43 -0.27 4.90 -7.59
N PRO A 44 0.00 6.17 -7.27
CA PRO A 44 -0.65 7.31 -7.91
C PRO A 44 -0.14 7.57 -9.34
N ASP A 45 0.96 6.94 -9.74
CA ASP A 45 1.68 7.20 -10.99
C ASP A 45 1.30 6.21 -12.09
N VAL A 46 0.12 5.55 -12.03
CA VAL A 46 -0.30 4.57 -13.05
C VAL A 46 -0.94 5.26 -14.28
N PRO A 47 -0.55 4.89 -15.53
CA PRO A 47 0.47 3.91 -15.91
C PRO A 47 1.92 4.41 -15.84
N SER A 48 2.12 5.72 -15.84
CA SER A 48 3.43 6.34 -15.61
C SER A 48 3.29 7.70 -14.93
N ARG A 49 4.31 8.13 -14.19
CA ARG A 49 4.36 9.46 -13.57
C ARG A 49 4.15 10.60 -14.58
N ALA A 50 4.63 10.45 -15.81
CA ALA A 50 4.45 11.45 -16.86
C ALA A 50 2.99 11.55 -17.35
N TYR A 51 2.22 10.46 -17.24
CA TYR A 51 0.85 10.36 -17.72
C TYR A 51 -0.04 9.58 -16.72
N PRO A 52 -0.34 10.11 -15.52
CA PRO A 52 -1.05 9.39 -14.45
C PRO A 52 -2.58 9.42 -14.65
N ASN A 53 -3.06 8.95 -15.80
CA ASN A 53 -4.46 9.09 -16.22
C ASN A 53 -5.35 7.89 -15.85
N LEU A 54 -4.80 6.84 -15.23
CA LEU A 54 -5.54 5.62 -14.90
C LEU A 54 -5.93 5.50 -13.42
N SER A 55 -5.95 6.61 -12.67
CA SER A 55 -6.21 6.69 -11.22
C SER A 55 -5.19 5.90 -10.37
N GLN A 56 -5.42 5.84 -9.05
CA GLN A 56 -4.50 5.15 -8.14
C GLN A 56 -4.56 3.64 -8.39
N GLY A 57 -3.42 3.04 -8.71
CA GLY A 57 -3.27 1.60 -8.81
C GLY A 57 -3.28 0.98 -7.42
N LEU A 58 -4.30 0.16 -7.11
CA LEU A 58 -4.36 -0.50 -5.81
C LEU A 58 -3.48 -1.76 -5.81
N HIS A 59 -2.44 -1.75 -4.97
CA HIS A 59 -1.52 -2.86 -4.77
C HIS A 59 -1.89 -3.75 -3.59
N TRP A 60 -2.38 -3.19 -2.48
CA TRP A 60 -2.73 -3.96 -1.28
C TRP A 60 -3.88 -3.26 -0.55
N LEU A 61 -4.93 -3.99 -0.16
CA LEU A 61 -6.04 -3.47 0.64
C LEU A 61 -6.47 -4.50 1.68
N ILE A 62 -6.32 -4.12 2.94
CA ILE A 62 -6.80 -4.88 4.09
C ILE A 62 -7.64 -3.96 4.96
N VAL A 63 -8.83 -4.40 5.34
CA VAL A 63 -9.76 -3.65 6.19
C VAL A 63 -10.01 -4.41 7.49
N ASN A 64 -10.71 -3.77 8.44
CA ASN A 64 -11.10 -4.37 9.72
C ASN A 64 -9.91 -4.98 10.50
N ILE A 65 -8.71 -4.41 10.38
CA ILE A 65 -7.52 -4.89 11.08
C ILE A 65 -7.66 -4.56 12.57
N PRO A 66 -7.72 -5.55 13.48
CA PRO A 66 -7.77 -5.27 14.91
C PRO A 66 -6.40 -4.85 15.43
N GLY A 67 -6.30 -3.62 15.93
CA GLY A 67 -5.02 -3.06 16.37
C GLY A 67 -4.02 -2.97 15.21
N ASP A 68 -2.87 -3.61 15.34
CA ASP A 68 -1.82 -3.73 14.31
C ASP A 68 -1.67 -5.18 13.77
N ASP A 69 -2.60 -6.07 14.10
CA ASP A 69 -2.56 -7.48 13.69
C ASP A 69 -3.14 -7.66 12.27
N ILE A 70 -2.33 -7.30 11.27
CA ILE A 70 -2.68 -7.36 9.84
C ILE A 70 -3.21 -8.74 9.43
N GLY A 71 -2.69 -9.82 10.05
CA GLY A 71 -3.10 -11.19 9.76
C GLY A 71 -4.54 -11.53 10.16
N LYS A 72 -5.20 -10.67 10.94
CA LYS A 72 -6.61 -10.78 11.32
C LYS A 72 -7.54 -9.83 10.56
N GLY A 73 -7.02 -9.03 9.64
CA GLY A 73 -7.84 -8.17 8.79
C GLY A 73 -8.48 -8.92 7.62
N ASP A 74 -9.50 -8.31 7.04
CA ASP A 74 -10.16 -8.81 5.83
C ASP A 74 -9.39 -8.34 4.60
N VAL A 75 -8.82 -9.28 3.83
CA VAL A 75 -8.02 -8.96 2.64
C VAL A 75 -8.92 -8.83 1.40
N PHE A 76 -8.98 -7.63 0.81
CA PHE A 76 -9.74 -7.35 -0.41
C PHE A 76 -8.87 -7.35 -1.67
N ALA A 77 -7.61 -6.92 -1.52
CA ALA A 77 -6.61 -7.01 -2.56
C ALA A 77 -5.31 -7.47 -1.91
N GLU A 78 -4.83 -8.64 -2.29
CA GLU A 78 -3.51 -9.12 -1.89
C GLU A 78 -2.42 -8.30 -2.55
N GLN A 79 -1.27 -8.17 -1.89
CA GLN A 79 -0.10 -7.61 -2.54
C GLN A 79 0.37 -8.58 -3.61
N ASN A 80 0.04 -8.28 -4.87
CA ASN A 80 0.43 -9.11 -5.99
C ASN A 80 1.96 -9.23 -6.00
N GLY A 81 2.45 -10.48 -6.10
CA GLY A 81 3.86 -10.89 -6.05
C GLY A 81 4.75 -10.37 -7.19
N LYS A 82 4.34 -9.30 -7.83
CA LYS A 82 5.11 -8.49 -8.78
C LYS A 82 4.55 -7.07 -8.68
N VAL A 83 5.08 -6.26 -7.77
CA VAL A 83 4.76 -4.81 -7.70
C VAL A 83 4.93 -4.12 -9.07
N SER A 84 5.73 -4.71 -9.96
CA SER A 84 5.94 -4.27 -11.34
C SER A 84 4.94 -4.79 -12.40
N ASP A 85 4.13 -5.82 -12.12
CA ASP A 85 3.25 -6.42 -13.13
C ASP A 85 1.93 -5.65 -13.20
N ARG A 86 1.92 -4.67 -14.11
CA ARG A 86 0.83 -3.70 -14.28
C ARG A 86 -0.48 -4.30 -14.80
N SER A 87 -0.51 -5.59 -15.18
CA SER A 87 -1.75 -6.29 -15.55
C SER A 87 -2.65 -6.55 -14.36
N ASP A 88 -2.08 -6.70 -13.17
CA ASP A 88 -2.82 -7.13 -11.97
C ASP A 88 -3.20 -5.94 -11.07
N ILE A 89 -2.79 -4.73 -11.46
CA ILE A 89 -3.14 -3.49 -10.76
C ILE A 89 -4.62 -3.22 -10.96
N ARG A 90 -5.37 -3.20 -9.86
CA ARG A 90 -6.78 -2.81 -9.85
C ARG A 90 -6.86 -1.30 -10.09
N ARG A 91 -7.23 -0.94 -11.32
CA ARG A 91 -7.43 0.46 -11.78
C ARG A 91 -8.77 0.99 -11.28
N GLY A 92 -8.88 2.31 -11.18
CA GLY A 92 -10.12 2.99 -10.76
C GLY A 92 -10.22 3.20 -9.25
N PHE A 93 -9.27 2.70 -8.45
CA PHE A 93 -9.32 2.90 -7.01
C PHE A 93 -9.00 4.35 -6.63
N ARG A 94 -9.71 4.84 -5.62
CA ARG A 94 -9.61 6.19 -5.09
C ARG A 94 -9.70 6.13 -3.57
N ILE A 95 -8.57 6.21 -2.90
CA ILE A 95 -8.52 6.09 -1.44
C ILE A 95 -9.33 7.17 -0.74
N ASP A 96 -9.44 8.36 -1.34
CA ASP A 96 -10.24 9.48 -0.84
C ASP A 96 -11.75 9.18 -0.88
N VAL A 97 -12.21 8.54 -1.96
CA VAL A 97 -13.61 8.11 -2.10
C VAL A 97 -13.90 6.97 -1.13
N PHE A 98 -13.02 5.96 -1.08
CA PHE A 98 -13.14 4.83 -0.17
C PHE A 98 -13.20 5.29 1.30
N ALA A 99 -12.27 6.16 1.73
CA ALA A 99 -12.24 6.67 3.09
C ALA A 99 -13.51 7.46 3.46
N ARG A 100 -14.04 8.25 2.52
CA ARG A 100 -15.29 9.00 2.72
C ARG A 100 -16.50 8.08 2.83
N GLU A 101 -16.63 7.10 1.94
CA GLU A 101 -17.79 6.19 1.90
C GLU A 101 -17.82 5.24 3.10
N HIS A 102 -16.67 4.87 3.63
CA HIS A 102 -16.54 4.00 4.81
C HIS A 102 -16.27 4.74 6.12
N GLY A 103 -16.27 6.08 6.12
CA GLY A 103 -16.12 6.89 7.34
C GLY A 103 -14.77 6.70 8.06
N LEU A 104 -13.68 6.41 7.34
CA LEU A 104 -12.36 6.09 7.92
C LEU A 104 -11.68 7.26 8.66
N GLY A 105 -12.20 8.48 8.52
CA GLY A 105 -11.67 9.64 9.21
C GLY A 105 -10.28 10.06 8.72
N THR A 106 -9.43 10.50 9.64
CA THR A 106 -8.10 11.04 9.33
C THR A 106 -7.06 9.92 9.21
N LEU A 107 -6.15 10.05 8.24
CA LEU A 107 -5.00 9.16 8.10
C LEU A 107 -4.16 9.15 9.39
N VAL A 108 -3.95 7.96 9.95
CA VAL A 108 -3.21 7.79 11.22
C VAL A 108 -1.71 7.57 11.03
N ALA A 109 -1.31 7.00 9.89
CA ALA A 109 0.07 6.71 9.55
C ALA A 109 0.22 6.62 8.03
N GLY A 110 1.40 6.95 7.52
CA GLY A 110 1.72 6.87 6.10
C GLY A 110 3.22 6.77 5.87
N ASN A 111 3.59 6.09 4.79
CA ASN A 111 4.97 6.00 4.30
C ASN A 111 4.91 5.76 2.80
N PHE A 112 6.02 5.95 2.10
CA PHE A 112 6.11 5.68 0.67
C PHE A 112 7.55 5.38 0.25
N PHE A 113 7.70 4.76 -0.92
CA PHE A 113 8.97 4.51 -1.60
C PHE A 113 8.75 4.71 -3.11
N GLN A 114 9.83 4.80 -3.87
CA GLN A 114 9.78 4.81 -5.34
C GLN A 114 10.40 3.51 -5.86
N ALA A 115 9.81 2.92 -6.90
CA ALA A 115 10.37 1.74 -7.55
C ALA A 115 10.28 1.85 -9.06
N GLN A 116 11.42 1.65 -9.73
CA GLN A 116 11.55 1.65 -11.18
C GLN A 116 12.49 0.53 -11.62
N TRP A 117 12.28 0.00 -12.82
CA TRP A 117 13.26 -0.86 -13.46
C TRP A 117 14.39 0.01 -13.98
N HIS A 118 15.59 -0.24 -13.48
CA HIS A 118 16.81 0.14 -14.20
C HIS A 118 17.09 -0.99 -15.17
N GLU A 119 17.15 -0.67 -16.46
CA GLU A 119 17.66 -1.58 -17.49
C GLU A 119 19.13 -1.93 -17.25
#